data_AF-A0A495ZB10-F1
#
_entry.id   AF-A0A495ZB10-F1
#
_cell.length_a   1.000
_cell.length_b   1.000
_cell.length_c   1.000
_cell.angle_alpha   90.00
_cell.angle_beta   90.00
_cell.angle_gamma   90.00
#
_symmetry.space_group_name_H-M   'P 1'
#
loop_
_entity.id
_entity.type
_entity.pdbx_description
1 polymer ?
#
loop_
_entity_poly.entity_id
_entity_poly.type
_entity_poly.pdbx_seq_one_letter_code
_entity_poly.pdbx_strand_id
1 'polypeptide(L)'
;MIFQIFHPSRAGILLVIVSLMVLTPLLSDAHETEWPGKKLAAIFPKAKKFVQRSAPLTKEKIASIEKELGTQLRKEDQKPIFYIPIGENKRPIGLVLFVDVQGPRGVIDGAVGLDMKGKVVKVVVYEHKESDAIASEKFLKQFIGKGIDDAFAVGKDIEAVKGQEAASKAVALLPKKTLVMSYALFLKRKPKSDAEKTPQPEEPPEELPEVEDLKELMILMVDAYWEIVDYFDKGEGKAEAVAAAKKLATYTKLISDFEPTKNADQKEEYAELQEKFGKTLIEFAKALDKNGISDETRKQWDAIDVLIKQAHIRFSEKPIDLEEY
;
A
#
# COMPACT_ATOMS: atom_id res chain seq x y z
N MET A 1 -48.34 75.15 8.07
CA MET A 1 -47.75 74.31 7.01
C MET A 1 -47.46 72.95 7.64
N ILE A 2 -48.39 72.01 7.41
CA ILE A 2 -48.41 70.56 7.67
C ILE A 2 -47.63 70.00 8.89
N PHE A 3 -48.39 69.67 9.93
CA PHE A 3 -48.06 68.70 10.98
C PHE A 3 -48.47 67.29 10.52
N GLN A 4 -47.61 66.28 10.67
CA GLN A 4 -47.94 64.85 10.79
C GLN A 4 -47.13 64.35 12.00
N ILE A 5 -47.72 64.07 13.17
CA ILE A 5 -48.54 62.90 13.55
C ILE A 5 -47.95 61.60 13.04
N PHE A 6 -47.25 60.85 13.90
CA PHE A 6 -47.63 59.48 14.29
C PHE A 6 -46.99 59.11 15.63
N HIS A 7 -47.85 58.74 16.58
CA HIS A 7 -47.52 58.21 17.89
C HIS A 7 -47.46 56.65 17.84
N PRO A 8 -46.93 56.01 18.89
CA PRO A 8 -46.32 54.67 18.86
C PRO A 8 -47.34 53.54 19.02
N SER A 9 -46.91 52.30 18.78
CA SER A 9 -47.61 51.12 19.28
C SER A 9 -46.61 50.02 19.67
N ARG A 10 -47.00 49.35 20.75
CA ARG A 10 -46.23 48.56 21.71
C ARG A 10 -45.94 47.13 21.24
N ALA A 11 -45.09 46.47 22.03
CA ALA A 11 -44.80 45.03 22.12
C ALA A 11 -43.62 44.58 21.23
N GLY A 12 -42.57 43.96 21.74
CA GLY A 12 -42.29 43.48 23.08
C GLY A 12 -40.81 43.12 23.21
N ILE A 13 -40.36 43.14 24.45
CA ILE A 13 -39.04 42.73 24.92
C ILE A 13 -38.86 41.23 24.68
N LEU A 14 -37.80 40.85 23.98
CA LEU A 14 -37.08 39.56 24.04
C LEU A 14 -35.90 39.69 23.05
N LEU A 15 -34.67 39.21 23.21
CA LEU A 15 -33.88 38.60 24.27
C LEU A 15 -32.54 38.33 23.55
N VAL A 16 -31.40 38.67 24.17
CA VAL A 16 -30.15 37.88 24.11
C VAL A 16 -29.32 37.85 22.79
N ILE A 17 -28.12 38.44 22.91
CA ILE A 17 -26.82 37.90 22.50
C ILE A 17 -26.68 37.54 21.01
N VAL A 18 -26.29 38.51 20.19
CA VAL A 18 -25.52 38.24 18.96
C VAL A 18 -24.07 38.02 19.40
N SER A 19 -23.78 36.77 19.73
CA SER A 19 -22.42 36.28 19.96
C SER A 19 -21.64 36.34 18.66
N LEU A 20 -20.48 36.98 18.75
CA LEU A 20 -19.43 37.05 17.76
C LEU A 20 -18.92 35.63 17.42
N MET A 21 -19.54 34.95 16.46
CA MET A 21 -18.93 33.78 15.82
C MET A 21 -17.96 34.24 14.73
N VAL A 22 -16.75 34.57 15.15
CA VAL A 22 -15.57 34.45 14.27
C VAL A 22 -15.41 32.96 14.02
N LEU A 23 -15.93 32.48 12.88
CA LEU A 23 -15.56 31.20 12.31
C LEU A 23 -14.08 31.31 11.90
N THR A 24 -13.19 31.01 12.84
CA THR A 24 -11.84 30.58 12.47
C THR A 24 -12.00 29.18 11.90
N PRO A 25 -11.58 28.90 10.65
CA PRO A 25 -11.42 27.53 10.22
C PRO A 25 -10.34 26.93 11.11
N LEU A 26 -10.75 26.00 11.98
CA LEU A 26 -9.84 25.03 12.58
C LEU A 26 -9.14 24.33 11.42
N LEU A 27 -7.91 24.73 11.14
CA LEU A 27 -6.92 23.88 10.53
C LEU A 27 -6.86 22.63 11.42
N SER A 28 -7.51 21.55 10.99
CA SER A 28 -7.29 20.22 11.55
C SER A 28 -5.91 19.74 11.13
N ASP A 29 -4.86 20.34 11.67
CA ASP A 29 -3.61 19.63 11.92
C ASP A 29 -3.87 18.74 13.15
N ALA A 30 -4.54 17.62 12.88
CA ALA A 30 -4.78 16.60 13.88
C ALA A 30 -3.42 16.09 14.38
N HIS A 31 -3.12 16.44 15.63
CA HIS A 31 -2.10 15.89 16.51
C HIS A 31 -1.63 14.45 16.16
N GLU A 32 -0.59 14.30 15.33
CA GLU A 32 0.23 13.07 15.24
C GLU A 32 1.22 13.00 16.43
N THR A 33 0.71 13.08 17.65
CA THR A 33 1.57 13.04 18.84
C THR A 33 1.76 11.62 19.36
N GLU A 34 2.92 11.08 18.96
CA GLU A 34 3.81 10.13 19.66
C GLU A 34 3.96 8.74 19.07
N TRP A 35 2.89 7.99 18.81
CA TRP A 35 2.98 6.65 18.21
C TRP A 35 1.78 6.37 17.30
N PRO A 36 1.96 5.82 16.08
CA PRO A 36 3.22 5.50 15.41
C PRO A 36 3.82 6.67 14.60
N GLY A 37 3.15 7.82 14.51
CA GLY A 37 3.49 8.95 13.60
C GLY A 37 4.95 9.41 13.63
N LYS A 38 5.49 9.78 14.80
CA LYS A 38 6.91 10.21 14.93
C LYS A 38 7.90 9.14 14.44
N LYS A 39 7.63 7.86 14.74
CA LYS A 39 8.50 6.74 14.37
C LYS A 39 8.43 6.44 12.88
N LEU A 40 7.25 6.58 12.28
CA LEU A 40 7.04 6.47 10.83
C LEU A 40 7.73 7.59 10.06
N ALA A 41 7.58 8.85 10.51
CA ALA A 41 8.26 10.01 9.91
C ALA A 41 9.80 9.90 9.98
N ALA A 42 10.34 9.25 11.01
CA ALA A 42 11.78 8.97 11.08
C ALA A 42 12.27 7.99 10.01
N ILE A 43 11.39 7.12 9.50
CA ILE A 43 11.70 6.16 8.44
C ILE A 43 11.48 6.78 7.05
N PHE A 44 10.33 7.44 6.85
CA PHE A 44 9.98 8.11 5.61
C PHE A 44 9.70 9.61 5.86
N PRO A 45 10.74 10.45 5.99
CA PRO A 45 10.57 11.87 6.31
C PRO A 45 9.92 12.69 5.17
N LYS A 46 9.86 12.12 3.96
CA LYS A 46 9.19 12.73 2.79
C LYS A 46 7.73 12.33 2.65
N ALA A 47 7.22 11.45 3.50
CA ALA A 47 5.80 11.07 3.48
C ALA A 47 4.95 12.25 3.97
N LYS A 48 3.83 12.49 3.30
CA LYS A 48 2.79 13.47 3.70
C LYS A 48 1.75 12.83 4.60
N LYS A 49 1.46 11.54 4.40
CA LYS A 49 0.58 10.74 5.24
C LYS A 49 1.03 9.28 5.27
N PHE A 50 0.54 8.53 6.24
CA PHE A 50 0.71 7.09 6.32
C PHE A 50 -0.65 6.41 6.34
N VAL A 51 -0.81 5.40 5.51
CA VAL A 51 -2.05 4.61 5.46
C VAL A 51 -1.82 3.27 6.15
N GLN A 52 -2.62 2.97 7.15
CA GLN A 52 -2.52 1.72 7.91
C GLN A 52 -3.31 0.60 7.23
N ARG A 53 -2.69 -0.57 7.09
CA ARG A 53 -3.32 -1.79 6.56
C ARG A 53 -3.10 -2.97 7.49
N SER A 54 -4.04 -3.91 7.50
CA SER A 54 -3.86 -5.21 8.14
C SER A 54 -4.23 -6.32 7.16
N ALA A 55 -3.37 -7.32 7.09
CA ALA A 55 -3.55 -8.50 6.25
C ALA A 55 -3.24 -9.74 7.09
N PRO A 56 -4.26 -10.39 7.68
CA PRO A 56 -4.08 -11.66 8.38
C PRO A 56 -3.40 -12.69 7.48
N LEU A 57 -2.43 -13.41 8.03
CA LEU A 57 -1.73 -14.47 7.30
C LEU A 57 -2.55 -15.77 7.33
N THR A 58 -2.71 -16.42 6.17
CA THR A 58 -3.27 -17.77 6.09
C THR A 58 -2.27 -18.79 6.68
N LYS A 59 -2.75 -20.01 6.95
CA LYS A 59 -1.88 -21.07 7.50
C LYS A 59 -0.74 -21.42 6.54
N GLU A 60 -0.99 -21.42 5.23
CA GLU A 60 0.02 -21.69 4.21
C GLU A 60 1.10 -20.59 4.22
N LYS A 61 0.68 -19.31 4.27
CA LYS A 61 1.59 -18.17 4.35
C LYS A 61 2.44 -18.21 5.62
N ILE A 62 1.82 -18.52 6.77
CA ILE A 62 2.55 -18.71 8.05
C ILE A 62 3.61 -19.80 7.89
N ALA A 63 3.23 -20.99 7.42
CA ALA A 63 4.17 -22.10 7.25
C ALA A 63 5.33 -21.77 6.31
N SER A 64 5.06 -21.06 5.21
CA SER A 64 6.11 -20.61 4.28
C SER A 64 7.06 -19.58 4.92
N ILE A 65 6.53 -18.62 5.67
CA ILE A 65 7.33 -17.60 6.36
C ILE A 65 8.22 -18.27 7.43
N GLU A 66 7.65 -19.14 8.25
CA GLU A 66 8.38 -19.83 9.32
C GLU A 66 9.50 -20.72 8.79
N LYS A 67 9.25 -21.41 7.67
CA LYS A 67 10.27 -22.21 6.98
C LYS A 67 11.45 -21.34 6.53
N GLU A 68 11.19 -20.16 5.99
CA GLU A 68 12.23 -19.25 5.49
C GLU A 68 13.01 -18.57 6.63
N LEU A 69 12.33 -18.26 7.73
CA LEU A 69 12.94 -17.66 8.92
C LEU A 69 13.69 -18.68 9.77
N GLY A 70 13.29 -19.97 9.72
CA GLY A 70 13.81 -21.02 10.59
C GLY A 70 13.29 -20.91 12.03
N THR A 71 12.21 -20.17 12.26
CA THR A 71 11.58 -19.96 13.57
C THR A 71 10.08 -19.74 13.40
N GLN A 72 9.31 -20.04 14.45
CA GLN A 72 7.88 -19.76 14.49
C GLN A 72 7.60 -18.26 14.58
N LEU A 73 6.51 -17.83 13.94
CA LEU A 73 5.96 -16.49 14.08
C LEU A 73 5.21 -16.41 15.42
N ARG A 74 5.29 -15.26 16.08
CA ARG A 74 4.48 -15.01 17.27
C ARG A 74 3.04 -14.77 16.85
N LYS A 75 2.10 -14.90 17.78
CA LYS A 75 0.66 -14.75 17.48
C LYS A 75 0.35 -13.35 16.95
N GLU A 76 1.01 -12.34 17.49
CA GLU A 76 0.93 -10.95 17.06
C GLU A 76 1.44 -10.74 15.62
N ASP A 77 2.43 -11.53 15.18
CA ASP A 77 2.99 -11.42 13.83
C ASP A 77 2.09 -12.07 12.77
N GLN A 78 1.09 -12.87 13.17
CA GLN A 78 0.14 -13.51 12.25
C GLN A 78 -0.93 -12.54 11.73
N LYS A 79 -1.09 -11.39 12.38
CA LYS A 79 -1.98 -10.29 11.97
C LYS A 79 -1.20 -8.99 11.82
N PRO A 80 -0.24 -8.95 10.89
CA PRO A 80 0.64 -7.80 10.73
C PRO A 80 -0.13 -6.53 10.38
N ILE A 81 0.37 -5.41 10.90
CA ILE A 81 -0.09 -4.06 10.59
C ILE A 81 1.01 -3.35 9.80
N PHE A 82 0.69 -2.96 8.58
CA PHE A 82 1.59 -2.23 7.69
C PHE A 82 1.22 -0.76 7.65
N TYR A 83 2.22 0.07 7.39
CA TYR A 83 2.03 1.48 7.12
C TYR A 83 2.60 1.80 5.75
N ILE A 84 1.75 2.32 4.87
CA ILE A 84 2.11 2.73 3.51
C ILE A 84 2.37 4.24 3.54
N PRO A 85 3.63 4.71 3.50
CA PRO A 85 3.95 6.11 3.32
C PRO A 85 3.46 6.62 1.96
N ILE A 86 2.76 7.75 1.97
CA ILE A 86 2.29 8.43 0.76
C ILE A 86 3.11 9.71 0.54
N GLY A 87 3.75 9.82 -0.62
CA GLY A 87 4.57 10.97 -1.02
C GLY A 87 3.77 12.17 -1.52
N GLU A 88 4.48 13.19 -2.03
CA GLU A 88 3.88 14.48 -2.45
C GLU A 88 2.89 14.33 -3.62
N ASN A 89 3.13 13.37 -4.51
CA ASN A 89 2.28 13.06 -5.66
C ASN A 89 1.14 12.09 -5.33
N LYS A 90 0.80 11.94 -4.04
CA LYS A 90 -0.21 10.99 -3.54
C LYS A 90 0.09 9.52 -3.84
N ARG A 91 1.36 9.16 -4.06
CA ARG A 91 1.76 7.77 -4.34
C ARG A 91 2.38 7.07 -3.14
N PRO A 92 2.18 5.76 -3.02
CA PRO A 92 3.02 4.92 -2.16
C PRO A 92 4.50 5.11 -2.50
N ILE A 93 5.31 5.37 -1.48
CA ILE A 93 6.78 5.47 -1.62
C ILE A 93 7.51 4.34 -0.88
N GLY A 94 6.76 3.39 -0.33
CA GLY A 94 7.30 2.24 0.37
C GLY A 94 6.28 1.56 1.28
N LEU A 95 6.81 0.81 2.24
CA LEU A 95 6.08 0.05 3.25
C LEU A 95 6.88 0.10 4.56
N VAL A 96 6.21 0.25 5.70
CA VAL A 96 6.81 0.09 7.02
C VAL A 96 6.11 -1.02 7.78
N LEU A 97 6.89 -1.90 8.39
CA LEU A 97 6.41 -2.93 9.31
C LEU A 97 7.12 -2.78 10.66
N PHE A 98 6.33 -2.72 11.73
CA PHE A 98 6.84 -2.89 13.08
C PHE A 98 6.92 -4.38 13.36
N VAL A 99 8.10 -4.85 13.77
CA VAL A 99 8.39 -6.25 14.00
C VAL A 99 9.25 -6.38 15.24
N ASP A 100 9.03 -7.47 15.98
CA ASP A 100 9.89 -7.80 17.10
C ASP A 100 10.55 -9.16 16.89
N VAL A 101 11.70 -9.33 17.53
CA VAL A 101 12.54 -10.52 17.46
C VAL A 101 13.09 -10.87 18.84
N GLN A 102 13.33 -12.15 19.08
CA GLN A 102 13.91 -12.61 20.34
C GLN A 102 15.43 -12.41 20.33
N GLY A 103 15.92 -11.55 21.22
CA GLY A 103 17.34 -11.40 21.54
C GLY A 103 17.78 -12.20 22.79
N PRO A 104 19.09 -12.27 23.06
CA PRO A 104 19.65 -12.91 24.26
C PRO A 104 19.07 -12.46 25.61
N ARG A 105 18.68 -11.20 25.74
CA ARG A 105 18.24 -10.54 26.98
C ARG A 105 16.76 -10.16 26.96
N GLY A 106 16.03 -10.51 25.90
CA GLY A 106 14.62 -10.22 25.77
C GLY A 106 14.20 -9.91 24.35
N VAL A 107 12.97 -9.44 24.20
CA VAL A 107 12.44 -8.98 22.93
C VAL A 107 13.17 -7.71 22.50
N ILE A 108 13.43 -7.61 21.20
CA ILE A 108 13.97 -6.43 20.52
C ILE A 108 12.87 -5.95 19.58
N ASP A 109 12.31 -4.78 19.89
CA ASP A 109 11.23 -4.16 19.11
C ASP A 109 11.85 -3.19 18.10
N GLY A 110 11.37 -3.25 16.86
CA GLY A 110 11.90 -2.42 15.80
C GLY A 110 10.90 -2.14 14.69
N ALA A 111 11.33 -1.34 13.72
CA ALA A 111 10.63 -1.17 12.47
C ALA A 111 11.60 -1.19 11.30
N VAL A 112 11.08 -1.65 10.18
CA VAL A 112 11.81 -1.73 8.92
C VAL A 112 10.97 -1.07 7.84
N GLY A 113 11.58 -0.12 7.15
CA GLY A 113 11.03 0.47 5.93
C GLY A 113 11.58 -0.26 4.70
N LEU A 114 10.70 -0.56 3.75
CA LEU A 114 11.03 -1.04 2.41
C LEU A 114 10.60 0.00 1.37
N ASP A 115 11.37 0.16 0.30
CA ASP A 115 10.92 0.92 -0.87
C ASP A 115 9.94 0.10 -1.72
N MET A 116 9.41 0.73 -2.78
CA MET A 116 8.50 0.08 -3.73
C MET A 116 9.12 -1.09 -4.52
N LYS A 117 10.45 -1.27 -4.45
CA LYS A 117 11.17 -2.40 -5.06
C LYS A 117 11.46 -3.51 -4.06
N GLY A 118 10.93 -3.41 -2.84
CA GLY A 118 11.18 -4.37 -1.76
C GLY A 118 12.63 -4.34 -1.26
N LYS A 119 13.33 -3.20 -1.36
CA LYS A 119 14.64 -2.98 -0.76
C LYS A 119 14.52 -2.24 0.56
N VAL A 120 15.32 -2.63 1.55
CA VAL A 120 15.35 -1.98 2.86
C VAL A 120 15.84 -0.55 2.73
N VAL A 121 15.04 0.43 3.14
CA VAL A 121 15.45 1.84 3.18
C VAL A 121 15.99 2.25 4.55
N LYS A 122 15.47 1.63 5.61
CA LYS A 122 15.88 1.92 6.99
C LYS A 122 15.45 0.81 7.94
N VAL A 123 16.31 0.53 8.91
CA VAL A 123 16.02 -0.31 10.08
C VAL A 123 16.15 0.56 11.31
N VAL A 124 15.21 0.46 12.24
CA VAL A 124 15.23 1.18 13.52
C VAL A 124 14.94 0.17 14.62
N VAL A 125 15.71 0.25 15.71
CA VAL A 125 15.47 -0.50 16.94
C VAL A 125 14.95 0.50 17.98
N TYR A 126 13.84 0.18 18.64
CA TYR A 126 13.17 1.07 19.60
C TYR A 126 13.37 0.64 21.04
N GLU A 127 12.97 -0.58 21.37
CA GLU A 127 12.99 -1.09 22.75
C GLU A 127 13.76 -2.40 22.80
N HIS A 128 14.74 -2.50 23.69
CA HIS A 128 15.53 -3.71 23.91
C HIS A 128 16.21 -3.70 25.28
N LYS A 129 16.68 -4.88 25.70
CA LYS A 129 17.53 -5.06 26.90
C LYS A 129 18.98 -5.40 26.56
N GLU A 130 19.32 -5.34 25.26
CA GLU A 130 20.67 -5.55 24.74
C GLU A 130 21.58 -4.33 24.91
N SER A 131 22.82 -4.43 24.44
CA SER A 131 23.72 -3.28 24.33
C SER A 131 23.25 -2.31 23.25
N ASP A 132 23.21 -1.01 23.53
CA ASP A 132 22.82 0.06 22.58
C ASP A 132 23.63 0.06 21.27
N ALA A 133 24.82 -0.56 21.26
CA ALA A 133 25.63 -0.71 20.06
C ALA A 133 24.90 -1.47 18.93
N ILE A 134 23.95 -2.35 19.27
CA ILE A 134 23.10 -3.06 18.29
C ILE A 134 22.04 -2.16 17.64
N ALA A 135 21.75 -1.00 18.23
CA ALA A 135 20.87 0.03 17.68
C ALA A 135 21.67 1.16 16.99
N SER A 136 23.00 1.06 16.94
CA SER A 136 23.84 2.10 16.35
C SER A 136 23.62 2.23 14.85
N GLU A 137 23.65 3.46 14.34
CA GLU A 137 23.52 3.74 12.91
C GLU A 137 24.61 3.01 12.10
N LYS A 138 25.83 2.92 12.63
CA LYS A 138 26.93 2.18 11.98
C LYS A 138 26.55 0.73 11.71
N PHE A 139 25.89 0.07 12.67
CA PHE A 139 25.48 -1.32 12.51
C PHE A 139 24.25 -1.44 11.62
N LEU A 140 23.20 -0.63 11.86
CA LEU A 140 21.92 -0.73 11.16
C LEU A 140 21.99 -0.33 9.68
N LYS A 141 22.90 0.56 9.29
CA LYS A 141 23.04 0.97 7.88
C LYS A 141 23.49 -0.17 6.95
N GLN A 142 24.06 -1.25 7.49
CA GLN A 142 24.48 -2.43 6.72
C GLN A 142 23.29 -3.16 6.07
N PHE A 143 22.07 -2.90 6.53
CA PHE A 143 20.86 -3.49 5.98
C PHE A 143 20.26 -2.69 4.82
N ILE A 144 20.64 -1.42 4.65
CA ILE A 144 20.07 -0.54 3.62
C ILE A 144 20.43 -1.08 2.23
N GLY A 145 19.43 -1.13 1.33
CA GLY A 145 19.54 -1.64 -0.03
C GLY A 145 19.40 -3.15 -0.17
N LYS A 146 19.39 -3.92 0.93
CA LYS A 146 19.16 -5.37 0.89
C LYS A 146 17.71 -5.68 0.54
N GLY A 147 17.49 -6.74 -0.24
CA GLY A 147 16.19 -7.31 -0.59
C GLY A 147 16.10 -8.78 -0.20
N ILE A 148 15.04 -9.45 -0.68
CA ILE A 148 14.68 -10.81 -0.25
C ILE A 148 15.74 -11.88 -0.57
N ASP A 149 16.52 -11.69 -1.63
CA ASP A 149 17.54 -12.64 -2.08
C ASP A 149 18.92 -12.40 -1.47
N ASP A 150 19.09 -11.27 -0.77
CA ASP A 150 20.34 -10.90 -0.14
C ASP A 150 20.56 -11.71 1.14
N ALA A 151 21.82 -12.06 1.40
CA ALA A 151 22.19 -12.77 2.61
C ALA A 151 22.30 -11.83 3.82
N PHE A 152 21.90 -12.36 4.99
CA PHE A 152 21.86 -11.67 6.29
C PHE A 152 22.72 -12.39 7.35
N ALA A 153 23.67 -13.24 6.94
CA ALA A 153 24.46 -14.00 7.90
C ALA A 153 25.48 -13.10 8.62
N VAL A 154 25.21 -12.84 9.90
CA VAL A 154 26.12 -12.06 10.75
C VAL A 154 27.45 -12.78 10.94
N GLY A 155 28.55 -12.03 10.78
CA GLY A 155 29.92 -12.55 10.73
C GLY A 155 30.38 -12.99 9.33
N LYS A 156 29.50 -12.93 8.32
CA LYS A 156 29.83 -13.17 6.91
C LYS A 156 29.42 -11.99 6.03
N ASP A 157 28.12 -11.71 5.99
CA ASP A 157 27.52 -10.68 5.14
C ASP A 157 27.23 -9.37 5.89
N ILE A 158 27.12 -9.47 7.22
CA ILE A 158 26.89 -8.36 8.15
C ILE A 158 27.98 -8.39 9.21
N GLU A 159 28.71 -7.29 9.38
CA GLU A 159 29.68 -7.14 10.46
C GLU A 159 28.94 -7.12 11.80
N ALA A 160 29.31 -8.04 12.70
CA ALA A 160 28.73 -8.13 14.03
C ALA A 160 29.21 -6.97 14.91
N VAL A 161 28.36 -6.54 15.85
CA VAL A 161 28.82 -5.71 16.95
C VAL A 161 29.72 -6.56 17.86
N LYS A 162 30.97 -6.11 18.07
CA LYS A 162 31.99 -6.84 18.83
C LYS A 162 31.49 -7.20 20.23
N GLY A 163 31.54 -8.49 20.57
CA GLY A 163 31.08 -9.01 21.86
C GLY A 163 29.55 -9.05 22.03
N GLN A 164 28.80 -8.78 20.96
CA GLN A 164 27.34 -8.80 20.92
C GLN A 164 26.86 -9.60 19.70
N GLU A 165 27.56 -10.69 19.35
CA GLU A 165 27.33 -11.45 18.12
C GLU A 165 25.94 -12.09 18.10
N ALA A 166 25.46 -12.61 19.24
CA ALA A 166 24.13 -13.20 19.36
C ALA A 166 23.01 -12.15 19.23
N ALA A 167 23.17 -10.98 19.84
CA ALA A 167 22.23 -9.87 19.70
C ALA A 167 22.25 -9.28 18.27
N SER A 168 23.43 -9.22 17.63
CA SER A 168 23.57 -8.81 16.23
C SER A 168 22.81 -9.75 15.30
N LYS A 169 22.87 -11.08 15.53
CA LYS A 169 22.09 -12.09 14.79
C LYS A 169 20.59 -11.86 14.97
N ALA A 170 20.13 -11.56 16.18
CA ALA A 170 18.72 -11.26 16.43
C ALA A 170 18.27 -10.01 15.67
N VAL A 171 19.02 -8.92 15.72
CA VAL A 171 18.68 -7.69 14.98
C VAL A 171 18.65 -7.90 13.46
N ALA A 172 19.54 -8.73 12.90
CA ALA A 172 19.51 -9.08 11.49
C ALA A 172 18.22 -9.81 11.06
N LEU A 173 17.47 -10.40 11.99
CA LEU A 173 16.16 -10.98 11.72
C LEU A 173 15.07 -9.92 11.52
N LEU A 174 15.21 -8.68 12.03
CA LEU A 174 14.22 -7.62 11.80
C LEU A 174 13.99 -7.39 10.29
N PRO A 175 15.00 -6.99 9.49
CA PRO A 175 14.81 -6.79 8.05
C PRO A 175 14.49 -8.09 7.31
N LYS A 176 15.09 -9.23 7.69
CA LYS A 176 14.78 -10.52 7.06
C LYS A 176 13.31 -10.88 7.24
N LYS A 177 12.77 -10.77 8.46
CA LYS A 177 11.37 -11.04 8.79
C LYS A 177 10.44 -10.10 8.03
N THR A 178 10.72 -8.79 8.01
CA THR A 178 9.93 -7.85 7.23
C THR A 178 9.90 -8.20 5.75
N LEU A 179 11.05 -8.48 5.13
CA LEU A 179 11.12 -8.88 3.72
C LEU A 179 10.30 -10.15 3.45
N VAL A 180 10.49 -11.20 4.23
CA VAL A 180 9.78 -12.47 4.04
C VAL A 180 8.26 -12.29 4.20
N MET A 181 7.83 -11.55 5.22
CA MET A 181 6.41 -11.26 5.45
C MET A 181 5.81 -10.40 4.33
N SER A 182 6.51 -9.34 3.90
CA SER A 182 6.05 -8.48 2.81
C SER A 182 5.96 -9.22 1.48
N TYR A 183 6.89 -10.13 1.18
CA TYR A 183 6.81 -10.96 -0.02
C TYR A 183 5.68 -11.97 0.04
N ALA A 184 5.48 -12.64 1.17
CA ALA A 184 4.38 -13.59 1.34
C ALA A 184 2.99 -12.94 1.16
N LEU A 185 2.88 -11.62 1.38
CA LEU A 185 1.62 -10.88 1.33
C LEU A 185 1.40 -10.12 0.03
N PHE A 186 2.44 -9.48 -0.51
CA PHE A 186 2.29 -8.50 -1.59
C PHE A 186 3.16 -8.82 -2.81
N LEU A 187 4.29 -9.52 -2.64
CA LEU A 187 5.28 -9.69 -3.71
C LEU A 187 5.51 -11.18 -3.96
N LYS A 188 4.79 -11.78 -4.93
CA LYS A 188 4.97 -13.19 -5.30
C LYS A 188 6.46 -13.46 -5.56
N ARG A 189 7.10 -14.32 -4.75
CA ARG A 189 8.43 -14.87 -5.06
C ARG A 189 8.32 -15.63 -6.39
N LYS A 190 9.05 -15.20 -7.43
CA LYS A 190 9.39 -16.13 -8.52
C LYS A 190 10.29 -17.22 -7.91
N PRO A 191 10.01 -18.51 -8.12
CA PRO A 191 10.85 -19.57 -7.60
C PRO A 191 12.28 -19.41 -8.15
N LYS A 192 13.27 -19.56 -7.27
CA LYS A 192 14.69 -19.47 -7.59
C LYS A 192 15.04 -20.62 -8.53
N SER A 193 15.15 -20.32 -9.83
CA SER A 193 15.48 -21.28 -10.88
C SER A 193 16.99 -21.47 -10.94
N ASP A 194 17.50 -22.50 -10.26
CA ASP A 194 18.79 -23.08 -10.59
C ASP A 194 18.61 -23.96 -11.85
N ALA A 195 18.78 -23.36 -13.05
CA ALA A 195 19.21 -24.03 -14.29
C ALA A 195 19.24 -23.04 -15.47
N GLU A 196 20.16 -23.31 -16.39
CA GLU A 196 20.77 -22.42 -17.38
C GLU A 196 20.14 -22.55 -18.79
N LYS A 197 20.04 -21.41 -19.52
CA LYS A 197 20.09 -21.18 -21.01
C LYS A 197 18.93 -21.55 -21.98
N THR A 198 18.32 -20.45 -22.51
CA THR A 198 17.93 -20.10 -23.92
C THR A 198 16.68 -20.75 -24.58
N PRO A 199 16.07 -20.11 -25.61
CA PRO A 199 15.30 -18.86 -25.65
C PRO A 199 13.78 -19.08 -25.90
N GLN A 200 12.96 -18.08 -25.59
CA GLN A 200 11.54 -17.94 -26.00
C GLN A 200 11.37 -18.10 -27.54
N PRO A 201 10.20 -18.51 -28.08
CA PRO A 201 8.87 -18.06 -27.63
C PRO A 201 7.73 -19.09 -27.71
N GLU A 202 6.74 -18.96 -26.81
CA GLU A 202 5.31 -19.25 -27.05
C GLU A 202 4.54 -18.84 -25.78
N GLU A 203 3.60 -17.91 -25.91
CA GLU A 203 2.69 -17.50 -24.83
C GLU A 203 1.77 -18.68 -24.46
N PRO A 204 1.78 -19.20 -23.22
CA PRO A 204 0.71 -20.05 -22.73
C PRO A 204 -0.50 -19.19 -22.35
N PRO A 205 -1.72 -19.76 -22.33
CA PRO A 205 -2.91 -19.02 -21.92
C PRO A 205 -2.72 -18.53 -20.47
N GLU A 206 -2.92 -17.24 -20.21
CA GLU A 206 -2.98 -16.72 -18.83
C GLU A 206 -4.12 -17.44 -18.09
N GLU A 207 -3.79 -18.47 -17.31
CA GLU A 207 -4.70 -19.02 -16.32
C GLU A 207 -5.04 -17.91 -15.32
N LEU A 208 -6.35 -17.65 -15.17
CA LEU A 208 -6.87 -16.68 -14.21
C LEU A 208 -6.35 -17.02 -12.81
N PRO A 209 -5.84 -16.05 -12.03
CA PRO A 209 -5.40 -16.35 -10.67
C PRO A 209 -6.58 -16.87 -9.85
N GLU A 210 -6.37 -18.00 -9.15
CA GLU A 210 -7.27 -18.38 -8.05
C GLU A 210 -7.17 -17.30 -6.98
N VAL A 211 -8.27 -16.56 -6.78
CA VAL A 211 -8.41 -15.51 -5.78
C VAL A 211 -9.53 -15.92 -4.82
N GLU A 212 -9.25 -15.89 -3.52
CA GLU A 212 -10.19 -16.40 -2.51
C GLU A 212 -11.37 -15.44 -2.27
N ASP A 213 -11.13 -14.13 -2.44
CA ASP A 213 -12.14 -13.09 -2.26
C ASP A 213 -11.88 -11.83 -3.11
N LEU A 214 -12.87 -10.94 -3.14
CA LEU A 214 -12.81 -9.66 -3.86
C LEU A 214 -11.64 -8.78 -3.42
N LYS A 215 -11.27 -8.83 -2.13
CA LYS A 215 -10.20 -7.98 -1.59
C LYS A 215 -8.85 -8.43 -2.15
N GLU A 216 -8.62 -9.73 -2.28
CA GLU A 216 -7.42 -10.27 -2.94
C GLU A 216 -7.37 -9.89 -4.42
N LEU A 217 -8.49 -9.97 -5.13
CA LEU A 217 -8.59 -9.51 -6.52
C LEU A 217 -8.28 -8.00 -6.65
N MET A 218 -8.83 -7.17 -5.77
CA MET A 218 -8.57 -5.73 -5.76
C MET A 218 -7.09 -5.40 -5.53
N ILE A 219 -6.39 -6.11 -4.65
CA ILE A 219 -4.95 -5.93 -4.43
C ILE A 219 -4.17 -6.21 -5.72
N LEU A 220 -4.47 -7.31 -6.42
CA LEU A 220 -3.83 -7.64 -7.69
C LEU A 220 -4.10 -6.58 -8.78
N MET A 221 -5.31 -6.01 -8.78
CA MET A 221 -5.65 -4.92 -9.69
C MET A 221 -4.88 -3.63 -9.36
N VAL A 222 -4.69 -3.31 -8.07
CA VAL A 222 -3.92 -2.12 -7.64
C VAL A 222 -2.46 -2.22 -8.08
N ASP A 223 -1.82 -3.37 -7.97
CA ASP A 223 -0.45 -3.56 -8.44
C ASP A 223 -0.33 -3.31 -9.96
N ALA A 224 -1.24 -3.90 -10.74
CA ALA A 224 -1.27 -3.69 -12.19
C ALA A 224 -1.59 -2.24 -12.58
N TYR A 225 -2.44 -1.56 -11.82
CA TYR A 225 -2.72 -0.13 -11.99
C TYR A 225 -1.44 0.70 -11.79
N TRP A 226 -0.67 0.44 -10.74
CA TRP A 226 0.54 1.23 -10.46
C TRP A 226 1.65 1.04 -11.49
N GLU A 227 1.81 -0.15 -12.06
CA GLU A 227 2.75 -0.40 -13.17
C GLU A 227 2.43 0.46 -14.40
N ILE A 228 1.14 0.65 -14.71
CA ILE A 228 0.71 1.52 -15.81
C ILE A 228 0.98 2.98 -15.48
N VAL A 229 0.62 3.42 -14.28
CA VAL A 229 0.89 4.79 -13.81
C VAL A 229 2.38 5.09 -13.90
N ASP A 230 3.23 4.21 -13.38
CA ASP A 230 4.69 4.38 -13.40
C ASP A 230 5.23 4.60 -14.82
N TYR A 231 4.70 3.89 -15.81
CA TYR A 231 5.06 4.13 -17.21
C TYR A 231 4.65 5.52 -17.69
N PHE A 232 3.43 5.98 -17.39
CA PHE A 232 2.97 7.33 -17.78
C PHE A 232 3.79 8.47 -17.18
N ASP A 233 4.39 8.26 -16.01
CA ASP A 233 5.18 9.28 -15.31
C ASP A 233 6.67 9.23 -15.62
N LYS A 234 7.23 8.02 -15.70
CA LYS A 234 8.67 7.83 -15.91
C LYS A 234 9.02 7.75 -17.40
N GLY A 235 8.07 7.38 -18.26
CA GLY A 235 8.29 7.13 -19.68
C GLY A 235 9.08 5.84 -19.97
N GLU A 236 9.33 5.01 -18.95
CA GLU A 236 10.10 3.76 -19.03
C GLU A 236 9.21 2.56 -18.66
N GLY A 237 9.46 1.39 -19.24
CA GLY A 237 8.72 0.16 -18.90
C GLY A 237 7.45 -0.09 -19.72
N LYS A 238 7.47 0.23 -21.03
CA LYS A 238 6.30 0.04 -21.92
C LYS A 238 5.79 -1.40 -21.92
N ALA A 239 6.67 -2.39 -21.97
CA ALA A 239 6.27 -3.80 -22.05
C ALA A 239 5.57 -4.25 -20.77
N GLU A 240 6.08 -3.81 -19.62
CA GLU A 240 5.53 -4.04 -18.29
C GLU A 240 4.15 -3.39 -18.15
N ALA A 241 4.01 -2.14 -18.58
CA ALA A 241 2.73 -1.43 -18.57
C ALA A 241 1.68 -2.08 -19.49
N VAL A 242 2.08 -2.56 -20.66
CA VAL A 242 1.19 -3.31 -21.57
C VAL A 242 0.75 -4.62 -20.94
N ALA A 243 1.67 -5.37 -20.33
CA ALA A 243 1.34 -6.60 -19.61
C ALA A 243 0.40 -6.32 -18.42
N ALA A 244 0.63 -5.24 -17.68
CA ALA A 244 -0.22 -4.81 -16.59
C ALA A 244 -1.63 -4.40 -17.06
N ALA A 245 -1.74 -3.69 -18.19
CA ALA A 245 -3.02 -3.33 -18.80
C ALA A 245 -3.82 -4.58 -19.24
N LYS A 246 -3.14 -5.59 -19.80
CA LYS A 246 -3.74 -6.88 -20.12
C LYS A 246 -4.23 -7.60 -18.86
N LYS A 247 -3.42 -7.63 -17.79
CA LYS A 247 -3.82 -8.21 -16.49
C LYS A 247 -5.05 -7.54 -15.91
N LEU A 248 -5.14 -6.20 -15.93
CA LEU A 248 -6.35 -5.49 -15.48
C LEU A 248 -7.59 -5.91 -16.27
N ALA A 249 -7.48 -5.98 -17.61
CA ALA A 249 -8.56 -6.46 -18.46
C ALA A 249 -8.96 -7.91 -18.14
N THR A 250 -8.00 -8.74 -17.73
CA THR A 250 -8.25 -10.12 -17.30
C THR A 250 -8.95 -10.17 -15.93
N TYR A 251 -8.48 -9.39 -14.94
CA TYR A 251 -9.05 -9.35 -13.59
C TYR A 251 -10.47 -8.80 -13.55
N THR A 252 -10.83 -7.87 -14.44
CA THR A 252 -12.21 -7.37 -14.52
C THR A 252 -13.24 -8.45 -14.83
N LYS A 253 -12.84 -9.55 -15.48
CA LYS A 253 -13.73 -10.71 -15.71
C LYS A 253 -14.03 -11.49 -14.44
N LEU A 254 -13.14 -11.41 -13.45
CA LEU A 254 -13.32 -12.11 -12.17
C LEU A 254 -14.21 -11.31 -11.22
N ILE A 255 -14.38 -9.99 -11.41
CA ILE A 255 -15.18 -9.15 -10.50
C ILE A 255 -16.64 -9.64 -10.44
N SER A 256 -17.20 -10.12 -11.56
CA SER A 256 -18.55 -10.68 -11.60
C SER A 256 -18.74 -11.92 -10.73
N ASP A 257 -17.66 -12.63 -10.40
CA ASP A 257 -17.72 -13.84 -9.58
C ASP A 257 -17.80 -13.52 -8.07
N PHE A 258 -17.44 -12.28 -7.68
CA PHE A 258 -17.36 -11.86 -6.28
C PHE A 258 -18.38 -10.80 -5.86
N GLU A 259 -18.98 -10.05 -6.80
CA GLU A 259 -19.93 -8.98 -6.47
C GLU A 259 -21.39 -9.34 -6.79
N PRO A 260 -22.22 -9.68 -5.79
CA PRO A 260 -23.66 -9.58 -5.96
C PRO A 260 -24.12 -8.13 -5.80
N THR A 261 -24.86 -7.61 -6.78
CA THR A 261 -25.56 -6.32 -6.65
C THR A 261 -26.47 -6.35 -5.43
N LYS A 262 -26.28 -5.44 -4.45
CA LYS A 262 -27.20 -5.30 -3.30
C LYS A 262 -28.63 -4.97 -3.73
N ASN A 263 -28.80 -4.36 -4.90
CA ASN A 263 -30.08 -4.07 -5.53
C ASN A 263 -30.28 -4.96 -6.76
N ALA A 264 -31.21 -5.91 -6.68
CA ALA A 264 -31.49 -6.85 -7.77
C ALA A 264 -31.95 -6.16 -9.08
N ASP A 265 -32.52 -4.96 -8.97
CA ASP A 265 -33.07 -4.17 -10.07
C ASP A 265 -31.98 -3.42 -10.88
N GLN A 266 -30.72 -3.46 -10.43
CA GLN A 266 -29.59 -2.75 -11.08
C GLN A 266 -28.57 -3.70 -11.71
N LYS A 267 -28.88 -5.00 -11.81
CA LYS A 267 -27.98 -6.03 -12.36
C LYS A 267 -27.61 -5.79 -13.82
N GLU A 268 -28.54 -5.33 -14.62
CA GLU A 268 -28.32 -5.08 -16.05
C GLU A 268 -27.38 -3.89 -16.25
N GLU A 269 -27.65 -2.76 -15.58
CA GLU A 269 -26.76 -1.58 -15.61
C GLU A 269 -25.35 -1.87 -15.06
N TYR A 270 -25.25 -2.73 -14.03
CA TYR A 270 -23.98 -3.17 -13.46
C TYR A 270 -23.19 -4.02 -14.46
N ALA A 271 -23.84 -5.01 -15.07
CA ALA A 271 -23.22 -5.86 -16.09
C ALA A 271 -22.76 -5.06 -17.31
N GLU A 272 -23.57 -4.10 -17.78
CA GLU A 272 -23.19 -3.17 -18.85
C GLU A 272 -21.97 -2.33 -18.49
N LEU A 273 -21.90 -1.82 -17.25
CA LEU A 273 -20.76 -1.02 -16.80
C LEU A 273 -19.49 -1.87 -16.68
N GLN A 274 -19.59 -3.09 -16.16
CA GLN A 274 -18.46 -4.03 -16.10
C GLN A 274 -17.97 -4.41 -17.49
N GLU A 275 -18.89 -4.72 -18.42
CA GLU A 275 -18.55 -5.05 -19.80
C GLU A 275 -17.85 -3.85 -20.48
N LYS A 276 -18.40 -2.65 -20.31
CA LYS A 276 -17.82 -1.41 -20.83
C LYS A 276 -16.43 -1.16 -20.24
N PHE A 277 -16.25 -1.39 -18.94
CA PHE A 277 -14.98 -1.21 -18.26
C PHE A 277 -13.92 -2.20 -18.77
N GLY A 278 -14.24 -3.49 -18.81
CA GLY A 278 -13.34 -4.53 -19.34
C GLY A 278 -12.97 -4.29 -20.81
N LYS A 279 -13.95 -3.91 -21.65
CA LYS A 279 -13.69 -3.55 -23.06
C LYS A 279 -12.76 -2.35 -23.18
N THR A 280 -12.97 -1.30 -22.38
CA THR A 280 -12.11 -0.10 -22.39
C THR A 280 -10.67 -0.45 -22.02
N LEU A 281 -10.46 -1.33 -21.04
CA LEU A 281 -9.12 -1.81 -20.67
C LEU A 281 -8.44 -2.63 -21.77
N ILE A 282 -9.19 -3.47 -22.51
CA ILE A 282 -8.66 -4.22 -23.65
C ILE A 282 -8.23 -3.27 -24.77
N GLU A 283 -9.08 -2.30 -25.11
CA GLU A 283 -8.78 -1.30 -26.14
C GLU A 283 -7.56 -0.45 -25.74
N PHE A 284 -7.50 -0.03 -24.47
CA PHE A 284 -6.36 0.66 -23.90
C PHE A 284 -5.08 -0.15 -23.98
N ALA A 285 -5.09 -1.43 -23.58
CA ALA A 285 -3.91 -2.29 -23.65
C ALA A 285 -3.38 -2.40 -25.09
N LYS A 286 -4.27 -2.55 -26.09
CA LYS A 286 -3.91 -2.59 -27.51
C LYS A 286 -3.32 -1.26 -27.99
N ALA A 287 -3.92 -0.14 -27.60
CA ALA A 287 -3.45 1.18 -27.98
C ALA A 287 -2.10 1.52 -27.32
N LEU A 288 -1.92 1.13 -26.05
CA LEU A 288 -0.66 1.28 -25.31
C LEU A 288 0.46 0.46 -25.93
N ASP A 289 0.17 -0.78 -26.36
CA ASP A 289 1.13 -1.65 -27.05
C ASP A 289 1.55 -1.07 -28.40
N LYS A 290 0.58 -0.61 -29.20
CA LYS A 290 0.85 -0.04 -30.51
C LYS A 290 1.56 1.31 -30.44
N ASN A 291 1.05 2.23 -29.63
CA ASN A 291 1.39 3.66 -29.71
C ASN A 291 2.24 4.14 -28.52
N GLY A 292 2.35 3.36 -27.44
CA GLY A 292 2.99 3.82 -26.21
C GLY A 292 2.25 5.00 -25.57
N ILE A 293 2.98 5.93 -24.96
CA ILE A 293 2.41 7.15 -24.37
C ILE A 293 2.04 8.11 -25.52
N SER A 294 0.77 8.43 -25.62
CA SER A 294 0.20 9.32 -26.63
C SER A 294 -1.04 10.02 -26.07
N ASP A 295 -1.51 11.07 -26.74
CA ASP A 295 -2.75 11.76 -26.33
C ASP A 295 -3.96 10.80 -26.32
N GLU A 296 -3.99 9.86 -27.27
CA GLU A 296 -5.02 8.83 -27.36
C GLU A 296 -4.99 7.89 -26.14
N THR A 297 -3.81 7.38 -25.78
CA THR A 297 -3.67 6.46 -24.64
C THR A 297 -3.87 7.17 -23.31
N ARG A 298 -3.51 8.46 -23.19
CA ARG A 298 -3.86 9.29 -22.02
C ARG A 298 -5.36 9.48 -21.89
N LYS A 299 -6.05 9.81 -22.98
CA LYS A 299 -7.51 9.98 -22.98
C LYS A 299 -8.24 8.69 -22.62
N GLN A 300 -7.77 7.55 -23.10
CA GLN A 300 -8.32 6.24 -22.73
C GLN A 300 -8.08 5.91 -21.26
N TRP A 301 -6.91 6.25 -20.72
CA TRP A 301 -6.60 6.11 -19.30
C TRP A 301 -7.50 6.98 -18.40
N ASP A 302 -7.72 8.24 -18.79
CA ASP A 302 -8.64 9.15 -18.07
C ASP A 302 -10.09 8.62 -18.10
N ALA A 303 -10.51 8.02 -19.22
CA ALA A 303 -11.83 7.39 -19.33
C ALA A 303 -11.98 6.17 -18.39
N ILE A 304 -10.92 5.37 -18.23
CA ILE A 304 -10.86 4.25 -17.28
C ILE A 304 -11.01 4.77 -15.84
N ASP A 305 -10.29 5.84 -15.47
CA ASP A 305 -10.38 6.45 -14.14
C ASP A 305 -11.80 6.97 -13.83
N VAL A 306 -12.45 7.60 -14.82
CA VAL A 306 -13.86 8.02 -14.70
C VAL A 306 -14.80 6.83 -14.51
N LEU A 307 -14.62 5.74 -15.25
CA LEU A 307 -15.45 4.54 -15.12
C LEU A 307 -15.31 3.88 -13.75
N ILE A 308 -14.10 3.82 -13.19
CA ILE A 308 -13.85 3.30 -11.83
C ILE A 308 -14.62 4.13 -10.80
N LYS A 309 -14.51 5.47 -10.88
CA LYS A 309 -15.22 6.39 -9.99
C LYS A 309 -16.74 6.23 -10.10
N GLN A 310 -17.27 6.08 -11.31
CA GLN A 310 -18.70 5.89 -11.57
C GLN A 310 -19.23 4.56 -11.04
N ALA A 311 -18.52 3.46 -11.31
CA ALA A 311 -18.89 2.14 -10.81
C ALA A 311 -18.99 2.17 -9.28
N HIS A 312 -17.98 2.74 -8.65
CA HIS A 312 -17.92 2.68 -7.20
C HIS A 312 -18.96 3.56 -6.50
N ILE A 313 -19.17 4.80 -6.95
CA ILE A 313 -20.24 5.68 -6.40
C ILE A 313 -21.60 5.00 -6.49
N ARG A 314 -21.85 4.25 -7.57
CA ARG A 314 -23.16 3.64 -7.85
C ARG A 314 -23.41 2.34 -7.09
N PHE A 315 -22.37 1.57 -6.78
CA PHE A 315 -22.53 0.19 -6.27
C PHE A 315 -22.06 -0.04 -4.82
N SER A 316 -21.47 0.96 -4.16
CA SER A 316 -20.93 0.80 -2.80
C SER A 316 -21.45 1.80 -1.75
N GLU A 317 -22.36 2.72 -2.13
CA GLU A 317 -22.92 3.81 -1.30
C GLU A 317 -21.88 4.81 -0.71
N LYS A 318 -20.58 4.63 -1.00
CA LYS A 318 -19.48 5.53 -0.61
C LYS A 318 -18.54 5.72 -1.79
N PRO A 319 -17.79 6.83 -1.93
CA PRO A 319 -16.70 6.92 -2.90
C PRO A 319 -15.57 5.93 -2.56
N ILE A 320 -14.82 5.43 -3.57
CA ILE A 320 -13.60 4.64 -3.37
C ILE A 320 -12.62 5.77 -3.29
N ASP A 321 -12.01 5.91 -2.13
CA ASP A 321 -10.74 6.56 -2.11
C ASP A 321 -9.74 5.50 -2.57
N LEU A 322 -9.20 5.60 -3.80
CA LEU A 322 -8.08 4.75 -4.22
C LEU A 322 -6.87 4.97 -3.29
N GLU A 323 -6.87 6.05 -2.50
CA GLU A 323 -5.91 6.30 -1.41
C GLU A 323 -6.25 5.50 -0.11
N GLU A 324 -7.44 4.88 -0.01
CA GLU A 324 -7.89 3.97 1.07
C GLU A 324 -7.73 2.47 0.77
N TYR A 325 -7.27 2.07 -0.42
CA TYR A 325 -6.89 0.68 -0.75
C TYR A 325 -5.37 0.50 -0.79
#